data_AF-A0A6P0Y544-F1
#
_entry.id   AF-A0A6P0Y544-F1
#
_cell.length_a   1.000
_cell.length_b   1.000
_cell.length_c   1.000
_cell.angle_alpha   90.00
_cell.angle_beta   90.00
_cell.angle_gamma   90.00
#
_symmetry.space_group_name_H-M   'P 1'
#
loop_
_entity.id
_entity.type
_entity.pdbx_description
1 polymer ?
#
loop_
_entity_poly.entity_id
_entity_poly.type
_entity_poly.pdbx_seq_one_letter_code
_entity_poly.pdbx_strand_id
1 'polypeptide(L)'
;MWILKSDESAEQGRQIPSEVKQTLSKDELEWLESGFYVELESFSPRKLLQVVSQGIAKTQAVANGYTSTSDNSLDSGDSSDDGIILIDIDDDNRNVGFFPSDSFG
;
A
#
# COMPACT_ATOMS: atom_id res chain seq x y z
N MET A 1 9.55 9.97 -6.11
CA MET A 1 9.64 8.50 -6.26
C MET A 1 10.86 8.19 -7.09
N TRP A 2 11.89 7.68 -6.43
CA TRP A 2 13.13 7.22 -7.04
C TRP A 2 13.15 5.71 -7.00
N ILE A 3 13.41 5.12 -8.17
CA ILE A 3 13.61 3.69 -8.33
C ILE A 3 15.10 3.50 -8.55
N LEU A 4 15.71 2.73 -7.66
CA LEU A 4 17.13 2.43 -7.70
C LEU A 4 17.32 0.93 -7.89
N LYS A 5 18.57 0.54 -8.15
CA LYS A 5 18.94 -0.84 -8.38
C LYS A 5 20.20 -1.16 -7.59
N SER A 6 20.17 -2.26 -6.84
CA SER A 6 21.35 -2.76 -6.14
C SER A 6 21.40 -4.28 -6.13
N ASP A 7 22.61 -4.83 -6.07
CA ASP A 7 22.82 -6.28 -5.98
C ASP A 7 22.33 -6.83 -4.62
N GLU A 8 22.40 -6.02 -3.57
CA GLU A 8 21.84 -6.36 -2.25
C GLU A 8 20.33 -6.53 -2.33
N SER A 9 19.62 -5.59 -2.97
CA SER A 9 18.18 -5.69 -3.20
C SER A 9 17.81 -6.91 -4.04
N ALA A 10 18.64 -7.28 -5.03
CA ALA A 10 18.41 -8.50 -5.83
C ALA A 10 18.49 -9.77 -4.98
N GLU A 11 19.44 -9.82 -4.05
CA GLU A 11 19.59 -10.94 -3.12
C GLU A 11 18.44 -11.00 -2.13
N GLN A 12 18.02 -9.86 -1.58
CA GLN A 12 16.83 -9.78 -0.73
C GLN A 12 15.57 -10.25 -1.47
N GLY A 13 15.39 -9.84 -2.73
CA GLY A 13 14.29 -10.28 -3.59
C GLY A 13 14.24 -11.81 -3.77
N ARG A 14 15.40 -12.45 -3.91
CA ARG A 14 15.50 -13.93 -3.99
C ARG A 14 15.16 -14.62 -2.67
N GLN A 15 15.46 -13.98 -1.53
CA GLN A 15 15.27 -14.52 -0.18
C GLN A 15 13.86 -14.27 0.41
N ILE A 16 12.95 -13.65 -0.36
CA ILE A 16 11.56 -13.43 0.06
C ILE A 16 10.88 -14.77 0.42
N PRO A 17 10.12 -14.84 1.53
CA PRO A 17 9.37 -16.04 1.92
C PRO A 17 8.42 -16.52 0.83
N SER A 18 8.21 -17.83 0.72
CA SER A 18 7.37 -18.43 -0.32
C SER A 18 5.91 -17.97 -0.25
N GLU A 19 5.41 -17.67 0.94
CA GLU A 19 4.06 -17.15 1.17
C GLU A 19 3.89 -15.79 0.50
N VAL A 20 4.92 -14.95 0.51
CA VAL A 20 4.92 -13.64 -0.13
C VAL A 20 5.12 -13.78 -1.64
N LYS A 21 5.96 -14.71 -2.10
CA LYS A 21 6.12 -14.97 -3.54
C LYS A 21 4.82 -15.42 -4.20
N GLN A 22 3.93 -16.11 -3.48
CA GLN A 22 2.62 -16.53 -3.99
C GLN A 22 1.62 -15.39 -4.15
N THR A 23 1.83 -14.25 -3.47
CA THR A 23 0.94 -13.09 -3.58
C THR A 23 1.38 -12.09 -4.65
N LEU A 24 2.57 -12.28 -5.22
CA LEU A 24 3.17 -11.43 -6.24
C LEU A 24 2.96 -12.00 -7.65
N SER A 25 2.77 -11.11 -8.61
CA SER A 25 2.79 -11.48 -10.03
C SER A 25 4.20 -11.84 -10.49
N LYS A 26 4.28 -12.51 -11.65
CA LYS A 26 5.55 -12.89 -12.25
C LYS A 26 6.44 -11.67 -12.55
N ASP A 27 5.83 -10.59 -13.03
CA ASP A 27 6.55 -9.37 -13.39
C ASP A 27 7.10 -8.66 -12.14
N GLU A 28 6.35 -8.68 -11.03
CA GLU A 28 6.81 -8.14 -9.74
C GLU A 28 7.96 -8.96 -9.15
N LEU A 29 7.91 -10.28 -9.26
CA LEU A 29 9.01 -11.16 -8.84
C LEU A 29 10.27 -10.90 -9.67
N GLU A 30 10.15 -10.80 -11.00
CA GLU A 30 11.29 -10.47 -11.87
C GLU A 30 11.87 -9.09 -11.54
N TRP A 31 11.01 -8.12 -11.25
CA TRP A 31 11.42 -6.78 -10.83
C TRP A 31 12.24 -6.81 -9.52
N LEU A 32 11.79 -7.57 -8.52
CA LEU A 32 12.49 -7.73 -7.25
C LEU A 32 13.81 -8.51 -7.39
N GLU A 33 13.80 -9.61 -8.13
CA GLU A 33 15.00 -10.45 -8.36
C GLU A 33 16.06 -9.75 -9.21
N SER A 34 15.65 -8.80 -10.06
CA SER A 34 16.56 -7.93 -10.79
C SER A 34 17.23 -6.87 -9.90
N GLY A 35 16.74 -6.69 -8.67
CA GLY A 35 17.32 -5.81 -7.66
C GLY A 35 16.81 -4.38 -7.68
N PHE A 36 15.66 -4.13 -8.30
CA PHE A 36 15.03 -2.84 -8.18
C PHE A 36 14.41 -2.66 -6.78
N TYR A 37 14.51 -1.44 -6.25
CA TYR A 37 13.88 -1.03 -5.02
C TYR A 37 13.46 0.43 -5.09
N VAL A 38 12.55 0.83 -4.22
CA VAL A 38 12.06 2.21 -4.16
C VAL A 38 12.55 2.87 -2.88
N GLU A 39 13.16 4.05 -2.99
CA GLU A 39 13.55 4.83 -1.81
C GLU A 39 12.36 5.58 -1.23
N LEU A 40 12.02 5.28 0.02
CA LEU A 40 10.88 5.88 0.71
C LEU A 40 11.08 7.38 0.98
N GLU A 41 12.33 7.84 1.14
CA GLU A 41 12.66 9.26 1.33
C GLU A 41 12.29 10.13 0.12
N SER A 42 12.14 9.51 -1.06
CA SER A 42 11.71 10.19 -2.27
C SER A 42 10.19 10.40 -2.35
N PHE A 43 9.43 9.93 -1.36
CA PHE A 43 7.98 10.13 -1.24
C PHE A 43 7.67 11.26 -0.26
N SER A 44 6.57 11.95 -0.51
CA SER A 44 6.00 12.83 0.52
C SER A 44 5.50 11.96 1.70
N PRO A 45 5.62 12.45 2.95
CA PRO A 45 5.07 11.75 4.12
C PRO A 45 3.61 11.32 3.93
N ARG A 46 2.81 12.16 3.26
CA ARG A 46 1.40 11.89 2.91
C ARG A 46 1.26 10.63 2.06
N LYS A 47 2.12 10.47 1.05
CA LYS A 47 2.05 9.32 0.14
C LYS A 47 2.51 8.04 0.82
N LEU A 48 3.48 8.12 1.74
CA LEU A 48 3.86 6.98 2.57
C LEU A 48 2.69 6.54 3.48
N LEU A 49 2.05 7.48 4.17
CA LEU A 49 0.88 7.18 5.00
C LEU A 49 -0.25 6.54 4.18
N GLN A 50 -0.55 7.08 3.00
CA GLN A 50 -1.56 6.53 2.11
C GLN A 50 -1.29 5.06 1.74
N VAL A 51 -0.07 4.75 1.30
CA VAL A 51 0.32 3.39 0.89
C VAL A 51 0.26 2.43 2.07
N VAL A 52 0.73 2.85 3.26
CA VAL A 52 0.70 2.03 4.47
C VAL A 52 -0.74 1.76 4.92
N SER A 53 -1.59 2.79 4.98
CA SER A 53 -3.00 2.66 5.35
C SER A 53 -3.75 1.72 4.41
N GLN A 54 -3.52 1.82 3.09
CA GLN A 54 -4.10 0.92 2.10
C GLN A 54 -3.62 -0.53 2.27
N GLY A 55 -2.33 -0.73 2.54
CA GLY A 55 -1.75 -2.06 2.79
C GLY A 55 -2.33 -2.73 4.05
N ILE A 56 -2.50 -1.96 5.13
CA ILE A 56 -3.13 -2.44 6.37
C ILE A 56 -4.60 -2.82 6.11
N ALA A 57 -5.37 -1.95 5.45
CA ALA A 57 -6.77 -2.22 5.15
C ALA A 57 -6.95 -3.47 4.27
N LYS A 58 -6.09 -3.66 3.25
CA LYS A 58 -6.11 -4.84 2.37
C LYS A 58 -5.81 -6.13 3.14
N THR A 59 -4.81 -6.09 4.02
CA THR A 59 -4.42 -7.27 4.82
C THR A 59 -5.54 -7.68 5.78
N GLN A 60 -6.22 -6.71 6.39
CA GLN A 60 -7.35 -6.97 7.28
C GLN A 60 -8.60 -7.45 6.53
N ALA A 61 -8.86 -6.94 5.32
CA ALA A 61 -9.95 -7.45 4.48
C ALA A 61 -9.76 -8.95 4.17
N VAL A 62 -8.52 -9.35 3.82
CA VAL A 62 -8.15 -10.76 3.59
C VAL A 62 -8.30 -11.59 4.87
N ALA A 63 -7.86 -11.07 6.03
CA ALA A 63 -7.97 -11.77 7.32
C ALA A 63 -9.44 -12.00 7.75
N ASN A 64 -10.33 -11.07 7.41
CA ASN A 64 -11.74 -11.12 7.81
C ASN A 64 -12.64 -11.81 6.77
N GLY A 65 -12.06 -12.39 5.70
CA GLY A 65 -12.79 -13.10 4.65
C GLY A 65 -13.60 -12.21 3.71
N TYR A 66 -13.40 -10.90 3.75
CA TYR A 66 -14.05 -9.96 2.84
C TYR A 66 -13.11 -9.68 1.67
N THR A 67 -13.49 -10.12 0.46
CA THR A 67 -12.82 -9.64 -0.75
C THR A 67 -13.18 -8.17 -0.92
N SER A 68 -12.35 -7.27 -0.41
CA SER A 68 -12.45 -5.85 -0.76
C SER A 68 -12.08 -5.72 -2.23
N THR A 69 -13.04 -5.96 -3.12
CA THR A 69 -13.05 -5.38 -4.44
C THR A 69 -13.12 -3.88 -4.20
N SER A 70 -11.98 -3.20 -4.23
CA SER A 70 -11.90 -1.78 -4.52
C SER A 70 -12.44 -1.59 -5.94
N ASP A 71 -13.76 -1.64 -6.04
CA ASP A 71 -14.55 -1.07 -7.12
C ASP A 71 -14.24 0.42 -7.12
N ASN A 72 -13.30 0.79 -7.98
CA ASN A 72 -12.99 2.18 -8.29
C ASN A 72 -14.04 2.67 -9.30
N SER A 73 -15.32 2.66 -8.91
CA SER A 73 -16.38 3.34 -9.65
C SER A 73 -16.17 4.83 -9.45
N LEU A 74 -15.36 5.39 -10.34
CA LEU A 74 -15.20 6.83 -10.57
C LEU A 74 -16.55 7.38 -11.08
N ASP A 75 -17.51 7.56 -10.17
CA ASP A 75 -18.58 8.52 -10.39
C ASP A 75 -17.92 9.92 -10.35
N SER A 76 -17.94 10.56 -11.50
CA SER A 76 -17.23 11.83 -11.74
C SER A 76 -17.97 12.96 -11.05
N GLY A 77 -17.69 13.13 -9.76
CA GLY A 77 -18.07 14.28 -8.96
C GLY A 77 -16.82 15.08 -8.58
N ASP A 78 -16.57 16.15 -9.34
CA ASP A 78 -15.61 17.22 -9.08
C ASP A 78 -15.44 17.54 -7.58
N SER A 79 -14.33 17.10 -6.97
CA SER A 79 -13.69 17.73 -5.80
C SER A 79 -12.32 17.10 -5.55
N SER A 80 -11.29 17.96 -5.48
CA SER A 80 -9.89 17.64 -5.24
C SER A 80 -9.60 17.16 -3.80
N ASP A 81 -10.27 16.10 -3.36
CA ASP A 81 -10.22 15.61 -1.98
C ASP A 81 -9.39 14.31 -1.89
N ASP A 82 -8.07 14.45 -1.90
CA ASP A 82 -7.11 13.36 -1.73
C ASP A 82 -6.95 12.97 -0.24
N GLY A 83 -8.05 12.72 0.46
CA GLY A 83 -8.05 12.37 1.88
C GLY A 83 -7.52 10.95 2.17
N ILE A 84 -7.00 10.74 3.37
CA ILE A 84 -6.58 9.41 3.85
C ILE A 84 -7.67 8.84 4.76
N ILE A 85 -8.13 7.64 4.44
CA ILE A 85 -9.05 6.88 5.29
C ILE A 85 -8.22 6.01 6.23
N LEU A 86 -8.31 6.27 7.54
CA LEU A 86 -7.74 5.42 8.58
C LEU A 86 -8.90 4.69 9.28
N ILE A 87 -8.84 3.36 9.28
CA ILE A 87 -9.84 2.51 9.93
C ILE A 87 -9.26 2.08 11.27
N ASP A 88 -9.85 2.60 12.36
CA ASP A 88 -9.54 2.19 13.72
C ASP A 88 -10.57 1.15 14.16
N ILE A 89 -10.11 -0.04 14.52
CA ILE A 89 -10.96 -1.19 14.84
C ILE A 89 -10.59 -1.66 16.25
N ASP A 90 -11.24 -1.07 17.23
CA ASP A 90 -11.46 -1.73 18.52
C ASP A 90 -12.57 -2.78 18.34
N ASP A 91 -12.45 -3.92 19.05
CA ASP A 91 -13.23 -5.17 18.88
C ASP A 91 -14.77 -4.96 18.79
N ASP A 92 -15.28 -3.86 19.37
CA ASP A 92 -16.71 -3.53 19.44
C ASP A 92 -17.13 -2.28 18.63
N ASN A 93 -16.22 -1.49 18.06
CA ASN A 93 -16.57 -0.23 17.39
C ASN A 93 -15.65 0.07 16.20
N ARG A 94 -16.21 0.05 14.97
CA ARG A 94 -15.49 0.46 13.76
C ARG A 94 -15.60 1.96 13.59
N ASN A 95 -14.54 2.70 13.91
CA ASN A 95 -14.45 4.12 13.65
C ASN A 95 -13.71 4.37 12.33
N VAL A 96 -14.38 5.00 11.37
CA VAL A 96 -13.76 5.39 10.09
C VAL A 96 -13.37 6.86 10.22
N GLY A 97 -12.07 7.11 10.42
CA GLY A 97 -11.51 8.45 10.45
C GLY A 97 -11.17 8.91 9.04
N PHE A 98 -11.84 9.96 8.58
CA PHE A 98 -11.45 10.65 7.35
C PHE A 98 -10.49 11.80 7.70
N PHE A 99 -9.28 11.75 7.15
CA PHE A 99 -8.27 12.78 7.35
C PHE A 99 -8.06 13.53 6.04
N PRO A 100 -8.53 14.78 5.93
CA PRO A 100 -8.29 15.58 4.75
C PRO A 100 -6.78 15.86 4.59
N SER A 101 -6.31 15.98 3.35
CA SER A 101 -4.87 16.05 3.06
C SER A 101 -4.21 17.29 3.67
N ASP A 102 -4.96 18.35 3.94
CA ASP A 102 -4.51 19.60 4.57
C ASP A 102 -4.16 19.46 6.06
N SER A 103 -4.62 18.40 6.75
CA SER A 103 -4.38 18.17 8.18
C SER A 103 -2.93 17.79 8.51
N PHE A 104 -2.12 17.41 7.52
CA PHE A 104 -0.70 17.09 7.68
C PHE A 104 0.19 18.24 7.20
N GLY A 105 -0.21 19.48 7.48
CA GLY A 105 0.52 20.72 7.17
C GLY A 105 1.60 21.04 8.18
#